data_AF-A0A949Q8T9-F1
#
_entry.id   AF-A0A949Q8T9-F1
#
_cell.length_a   1.000
_cell.length_b   1.000
_cell.length_c   1.000
_cell.angle_alpha   90.00
_cell.angle_beta   90.00
_cell.angle_gamma   90.00
#
_symmetry.space_group_name_H-M   'P 1'
#
loop_
_entity.id
_entity.type
_entity.pdbx_description
1 polymer ?
#
loop_
_entity_poly.entity_id
_entity_poly.type
_entity_poly.pdbx_seq_one_letter_code
_entity_poly.pdbx_strand_id
1 'polypeptide(L)'
;SRDGKRIPVSLSWRKDAYARDGKHAMRIEGYGAYGLPTDAEFDSAAVSLMDRGFLIAAAHIRGGADMGQDWYEDGRLMHKKNSFNDFVDATDFL
;
A
#
# COMPACT_ATOMS: atom_id res chain seq x y z
N SER A 1 -1.20 10.08 5.60
CA SER A 1 -1.50 9.80 7.01
C SER A 1 -1.92 11.07 7.72
N ARG A 2 -2.83 10.95 8.69
CA ARG A 2 -3.44 12.01 9.51
C ARG A 2 -2.44 12.80 10.36
N ASP A 3 -1.24 12.28 10.55
CA ASP A 3 -0.11 12.97 11.18
C ASP A 3 0.79 13.73 10.19
N GLY A 4 0.38 13.81 8.92
CA GLY A 4 1.09 14.55 7.87
C GLY A 4 2.16 13.74 7.12
N LYS A 5 2.46 12.50 7.52
CA LYS A 5 3.38 11.64 6.77
C LYS A 5 2.76 11.25 5.42
N ARG A 6 3.55 11.41 4.34
CA ARG A 6 3.20 10.95 3.00
C ARG A 6 3.54 9.46 2.89
N ILE A 7 2.52 8.64 2.69
CA ILE A 7 2.66 7.19 2.59
C ILE A 7 2.77 6.85 1.10
N PRO A 8 3.90 6.28 0.63
CA PRO A 8 4.01 5.84 -0.74
C PRO A 8 3.01 4.72 -1.03
N VAL A 9 2.43 4.73 -2.23
CA VAL A 9 1.59 3.64 -2.73
C VAL A 9 2.03 3.30 -4.15
N SER A 10 2.41 2.05 -4.36
CA SER A 10 2.67 1.52 -5.70
C SER A 10 1.37 1.04 -6.32
N LEU A 11 1.06 1.49 -7.54
CA LEU A 11 -0.16 1.14 -8.26
C LEU A 11 0.17 0.39 -9.54
N SER A 12 -0.53 -0.73 -9.76
CA SER A 12 -0.36 -1.59 -10.92
C SER A 12 -1.72 -1.92 -11.52
N TRP A 13 -1.83 -1.81 -12.84
CA TRP A 13 -3.05 -2.13 -13.59
C TRP A 13 -2.73 -2.54 -15.02
N ARG A 14 -3.71 -3.17 -15.66
CA ARG A 14 -3.66 -3.47 -17.09
C ARG A 14 -4.12 -2.25 -17.91
N LYS A 15 -3.26 -1.73 -18.78
CA LYS A 15 -3.42 -0.43 -19.46
C LYS A 15 -4.71 -0.25 -20.26
N ASP A 16 -5.20 -1.31 -20.91
CA ASP A 16 -6.41 -1.33 -21.73
C ASP A 16 -7.69 -1.67 -20.94
N ALA A 17 -7.57 -2.08 -19.67
CA ALA A 17 -8.69 -2.51 -18.83
C ALA A 17 -8.99 -1.58 -17.64
N TYR A 18 -8.19 -0.52 -17.44
CA TYR A 18 -8.34 0.42 -16.33
C TYR A 18 -8.48 1.86 -16.82
N ALA A 19 -9.45 2.58 -16.24
CA ALA A 19 -9.62 4.02 -16.39
C ALA A 19 -9.54 4.70 -15.01
N ARG A 20 -8.98 5.90 -14.95
CA ARG A 20 -8.91 6.70 -13.72
C ARG A 20 -10.23 7.46 -13.48
N ASP A 21 -11.32 6.72 -13.36
CA ASP A 21 -12.68 7.25 -13.19
C ASP A 21 -13.33 6.90 -11.83
N GLY A 22 -12.61 6.17 -10.97
CA GLY A 22 -13.04 5.79 -9.63
C GLY A 22 -14.04 4.63 -9.57
N LYS A 23 -14.26 3.89 -10.67
CA LYS A 23 -15.25 2.80 -10.72
C LYS A 23 -14.66 1.40 -10.66
N HIS A 24 -13.34 1.29 -10.76
CA HIS A 24 -12.64 0.01 -10.80
C HIS A 24 -12.52 -0.59 -9.40
N ALA A 25 -12.69 -1.91 -9.30
CA ALA A 25 -12.40 -2.63 -8.07
C ALA A 25 -10.90 -2.54 -7.77
N MET A 26 -10.55 -2.37 -6.49
CA MET A 26 -9.16 -2.30 -6.04
C MET A 26 -8.87 -3.40 -5.02
N ARG A 27 -7.73 -4.09 -5.20
CA ARG A 27 -7.10 -4.88 -4.14
C ARG A 27 -5.95 -4.04 -3.59
N ILE A 28 -6.06 -3.65 -2.32
CA ILE A 28 -4.99 -2.96 -1.61
C ILE A 28 -4.35 -3.90 -0.59
N GLU A 29 -3.02 -3.89 -0.52
CA GLU A 29 -2.24 -4.67 0.43
C GLU A 29 -1.24 -3.79 1.17
N GLY A 30 -0.85 -4.24 2.35
CA GLY A 30 0.19 -3.60 3.16
C GLY A 30 0.48 -4.44 4.40
N TYR A 31 1.74 -4.44 4.83
CA TYR A 31 2.20 -5.26 5.95
C TYR A 31 2.54 -4.40 7.19
N GLY A 32 3.52 -3.50 7.05
CA GLY A 32 3.82 -2.49 8.06
C GLY A 32 4.30 -3.04 9.41
N ALA A 33 5.07 -4.14 9.42
CA ALA A 33 5.60 -4.71 10.67
C ALA A 33 6.98 -5.36 10.48
N TYR A 34 7.69 -5.53 11.60
CA TYR A 34 8.99 -6.22 11.71
C TYR A 34 10.11 -5.68 10.82
N GLY A 35 9.95 -4.47 10.27
CA GLY A 35 10.91 -3.90 9.33
C GLY A 35 10.90 -4.60 7.97
N LEU A 36 9.89 -5.42 7.65
CA LEU A 36 9.77 -6.02 6.33
C LEU A 36 9.34 -4.95 5.32
N PRO A 37 10.13 -4.68 4.26
CA PRO A 37 9.74 -3.79 3.18
C PRO A 37 8.65 -4.43 2.32
N THR A 38 7.89 -3.60 1.61
CA THR A 38 6.88 -4.03 0.64
C THR A 38 7.52 -4.04 -0.74
N ASP A 39 8.34 -5.05 -1.00
CA ASP A 39 9.09 -5.19 -2.26
C ASP A 39 8.17 -5.59 -3.42
N ALA A 40 8.54 -5.17 -4.63
CA ALA A 40 7.82 -5.54 -5.84
C ALA A 40 8.13 -7.00 -6.21
N GLU A 41 7.11 -7.86 -6.15
CA GLU A 41 7.20 -9.26 -6.50
C GLU A 41 6.18 -9.65 -7.59
N PHE A 42 6.47 -10.70 -8.34
CA PHE A 42 5.53 -11.24 -9.30
C PHE A 42 4.46 -12.09 -8.60
N ASP A 43 3.20 -11.68 -8.71
CA ASP A 43 2.03 -12.40 -8.22
C ASP A 43 1.10 -12.74 -9.41
N SER A 44 0.99 -14.03 -9.74
CA SER A 44 0.10 -14.50 -10.81
C SER A 44 -1.38 -14.26 -10.51
N ALA A 45 -1.78 -14.22 -9.23
CA ALA A 45 -3.14 -13.88 -8.84
C ALA A 45 -3.43 -12.38 -9.06
N ALA A 46 -2.45 -11.51 -8.80
CA ALA A 46 -2.56 -10.08 -9.14
C ALA A 46 -2.71 -9.86 -10.65
N VAL A 47 -1.96 -10.60 -11.48
CA VAL A 47 -2.11 -10.55 -12.95
C VAL A 47 -3.53 -10.92 -13.37
N SER A 48 -4.06 -12.04 -12.85
CA SER A 48 -5.44 -12.47 -13.13
C SER A 48 -6.50 -11.44 -12.74
N LEU A 49 -6.30 -10.73 -11.62
CA LEU A 49 -7.17 -9.63 -11.21
C LEU A 49 -7.06 -8.42 -12.14
N MET A 50 -5.85 -8.03 -12.54
CA MET A 50 -5.63 -6.92 -13.47
C MET A 50 -6.25 -7.18 -14.86
N ASP A 51 -6.24 -8.43 -15.34
CA ASP A 51 -6.94 -8.82 -16.57
C ASP A 51 -8.46 -8.60 -16.48
N ARG A 52 -9.02 -8.62 -15.27
CA ARG A 52 -10.44 -8.35 -14.98
C ARG A 52 -10.71 -6.87 -14.67
N GLY A 53 -9.74 -5.99 -14.89
CA GLY A 53 -9.86 -4.55 -14.69
C GLY A 53 -9.69 -4.08 -13.25
N PHE A 54 -9.08 -4.90 -12.37
CA PHE A 54 -8.75 -4.47 -11.01
C PHE A 54 -7.52 -3.54 -11.02
N LEU A 55 -7.53 -2.59 -10.09
CA LEU A 55 -6.35 -1.87 -9.64
C LEU A 55 -5.69 -2.66 -8.50
N ILE A 56 -4.38 -2.87 -8.57
CA ILE A 56 -3.59 -3.45 -7.48
C ILE A 56 -2.79 -2.32 -6.83
N ALA A 57 -2.91 -2.19 -5.51
CA ALA A 57 -2.25 -1.16 -4.73
C ALA A 57 -1.42 -1.79 -3.61
N ALA A 58 -0.15 -1.44 -3.51
CA ALA A 58 0.73 -1.81 -2.41
C ALA A 58 1.07 -0.55 -1.59
N ALA A 59 0.60 -0.51 -0.34
CA ALA A 59 0.81 0.60 0.58
C ALA A 59 2.07 0.37 1.42
N HIS A 60 3.04 1.28 1.32
CA HIS A 60 4.34 1.21 2.01
C HIS A 60 4.23 1.77 3.44
N ILE A 61 3.49 1.05 4.29
CA ILE A 61 3.08 1.45 5.64
C ILE A 61 4.25 1.51 6.64
N ARG A 62 4.26 2.48 7.55
CA ARG A 62 5.25 2.53 8.66
C ARG A 62 5.23 1.27 9.52
N GLY A 63 6.38 0.92 10.05
CA GLY A 63 6.63 -0.37 10.70
C GLY A 63 7.17 -1.42 9.72
N GLY A 64 7.09 -1.18 8.41
CA GLY A 64 8.05 -1.71 7.43
C GLY A 64 9.31 -0.86 7.37
N ALA A 65 10.23 -1.17 6.46
CA ALA A 65 11.50 -0.46 6.30
C ALA A 65 11.68 0.18 4.91
N ASP A 66 10.59 0.36 4.15
CA ASP A 66 10.61 0.93 2.79
C ASP A 66 11.32 2.28 2.70
N MET A 67 11.24 3.09 3.76
CA MET A 67 11.89 4.41 3.86
C MET A 67 13.03 4.44 4.90
N GLY A 68 13.60 3.27 5.23
CA GLY A 68 14.70 3.11 6.19
C GLY A 68 14.26 2.93 7.65
N GLN A 69 15.24 2.96 8.57
CA GLN A 69 15.04 2.61 9.98
C GLN A 69 14.01 3.49 10.69
N ASP A 70 14.01 4.80 10.43
CA ASP A 70 13.05 5.73 11.05
C ASP A 70 11.60 5.39 10.69
N TRP A 71 11.37 4.84 9.49
CA TRP A 71 10.05 4.37 9.05
C TRP A 71 9.55 3.18 9.86
N TYR A 72 10.47 2.29 10.23
CA TYR A 72 10.17 1.13 11.07
C TYR A 72 9.91 1.55 12.52
N GLU A 73 10.78 2.38 13.10
CA GLU A 73 10.65 2.86 14.49
C GLU A 73 9.36 3.66 14.68
N ASP A 74 8.97 4.47 13.70
CA ASP A 74 7.73 5.28 13.73
C ASP A 74 6.45 4.46 13.49
N GLY A 75 6.53 3.13 13.37
CA GLY A 75 5.38 2.24 13.18
C GLY A 75 5.37 1.00 14.07
N ARG A 76 6.18 0.95 15.13
CA ARG A 76 6.27 -0.20 16.05
C ARG A 76 5.97 0.17 17.50
N LEU A 77 5.71 -0.85 18.33
CA LEU A 77 5.49 -0.70 19.77
C LEU A 77 4.45 0.39 20.09
N MET A 78 4.83 1.42 20.84
CA MET A 78 3.94 2.52 21.23
C MET A 78 3.48 3.38 20.05
N HIS A 79 4.20 3.33 18.93
CA HIS A 79 3.84 4.01 17.67
C HIS A 79 3.01 3.13 16.74
N LYS A 80 2.62 1.91 17.12
CA LYS A 80 1.95 0.96 16.21
C LYS A 80 0.63 1.47 15.62
N LYS A 81 -0.04 2.41 16.29
CA LYS A 81 -1.23 3.10 15.75
C LYS A 81 -0.95 3.80 14.43
N ASN A 82 0.28 4.26 14.20
CA ASN A 82 0.70 4.87 12.95
C ASN A 82 0.54 3.92 11.76
N SER A 83 0.91 2.64 11.90
CA SER A 83 0.71 1.65 10.81
C SER A 83 -0.77 1.52 10.42
N PHE A 84 -1.67 1.49 11.40
CA PHE A 84 -3.10 1.36 11.13
C PHE A 84 -3.66 2.62 10.48
N ASN A 85 -3.26 3.79 10.97
CA ASN A 85 -3.64 5.07 10.38
C ASN A 85 -3.12 5.20 8.96
N ASP A 86 -1.86 4.81 8.70
CA ASP A 86 -1.27 4.82 7.37
C ASP A 86 -2.10 4.01 6.37
N PHE A 87 -2.51 2.79 6.75
CA PHE A 87 -3.31 1.94 5.87
C PHE A 87 -4.69 2.53 5.59
N VAL A 88 -5.39 2.98 6.64
CA VAL A 88 -6.72 3.60 6.51
C VAL A 88 -6.63 4.87 5.67
N ASP A 89 -5.71 5.77 6.00
CA ASP A 89 -5.60 7.06 5.34
C ASP A 89 -5.06 6.93 3.90
N ALA A 90 -4.26 5.91 3.59
CA ALA A 90 -3.87 5.58 2.22
C ALA A 90 -5.05 5.01 1.42
N THR A 91 -5.88 4.17 2.05
CA THR A 91 -7.08 3.61 1.41
C THR A 91 -8.11 4.70 1.14
N ASP A 92 -8.36 5.59 2.10
CA ASP A 92 -9.33 6.70 1.95
C ASP A 92 -8.90 7.74 0.89
N PHE A 93 -7.60 7.81 0.57
CA PHE A 93 -7.08 8.72 -0.45
C PHE A 93 -7.27 8.21 -1.88
N LEU A 94 -7.35 6.88 -2.07
CA LEU A 94 -7.39 6.21 -3.38
C LEU A 94 -8.83 6.10 -3.91
#